data_AF-A0A3M4S7G8-F1
#
_entry.id   AF-A0A3M4S7G8-F1
#
_cell.length_a   1.000
_cell.length_b   1.000
_cell.length_c   1.000
_cell.angle_alpha   90.00
_cell.angle_beta   90.00
_cell.angle_gamma   90.00
#
_symmetry.space_group_name_H-M   'P 1'
#
loop_
_entity.id
_entity.type
_entity.pdbx_description
1 polymer ?
#
loop_
_entity_poly.entity_id
_entity_poly.type
_entity_poly.pdbx_seq_one_letter_code
_entity_poly.pdbx_strand_id
1 'polypeptide(L)' 'MQASFFDWDNGNISRILSYLKIQGYPNLYAADDNTRKTLKPVFMSMPAWPAPGSVIKINDTYLVKLGNEADPAHY' A
#
# COMPACT_ATOMS: atom_id res chain seq x y z
N MET A 1 24.91 0.42 2.87
CA MET A 1 23.73 -0.14 2.18
C MET A 1 23.03 1.02 1.49
N GLN A 2 22.87 0.96 0.16
CA GLN A 2 22.10 1.96 -0.59
C GLN A 2 20.62 1.64 -0.41
N ALA A 3 19.85 2.55 0.19
CA ALA A 3 18.39 2.51 0.14
C ALA A 3 17.97 3.02 -1.23
N SER A 4 17.27 2.18 -2.01
CA SER A 4 16.70 2.61 -3.29
C SER A 4 15.64 3.68 -3.04
N PHE A 5 15.44 4.61 -4.00
CA PHE A 5 14.27 5.50 -3.99
C PHE A 5 12.95 4.71 -3.97
N PHE A 6 12.99 3.48 -4.51
CA PHE A 6 11.91 2.50 -4.50
C PHE A 6 12.00 1.50 -3.35
N ASP A 7 12.87 1.74 -2.36
CA ASP A 7 12.86 1.00 -1.11
C ASP A 7 11.77 1.60 -0.24
N TRP A 8 10.61 0.95 -0.30
CA TRP A 8 9.37 1.50 0.24
C TRP A 8 9.20 1.26 1.74
N ASP A 9 10.26 0.86 2.46
CA ASP A 9 10.18 0.40 3.87
C ASP A 9 8.94 -0.49 4.05
N ASN A 10 8.86 -1.55 3.26
CA ASN A 10 7.74 -2.48 3.28
C ASN A 10 6.34 -1.81 3.14
N GLY A 11 6.24 -0.76 2.33
CA GLY A 11 4.96 -0.14 1.98
C GLY A 11 4.54 1.00 2.91
N ASN A 12 5.47 1.85 3.35
CA ASN A 12 5.17 3.06 4.11
C ASN A 12 4.13 3.92 3.37
N ILE A 13 2.88 3.88 3.86
CA ILE A 13 1.72 4.50 3.20
C ILE A 13 1.89 6.01 3.05
N SER A 14 2.53 6.68 4.01
CA SER A 14 2.78 8.12 3.98
C SER A 14 3.75 8.50 2.86
N ARG A 15 4.81 7.72 2.66
CA ARG A 15 5.76 7.93 1.55
C ARG A 15 5.08 7.69 0.20
N ILE A 16 4.31 6.60 0.07
CA ILE A 16 3.55 6.29 -1.16
C ILE A 16 2.58 7.40 -1.50
N LEU A 17 1.76 7.84 -0.54
CA LEU A 17 0.80 8.92 -0.76
C LEU A 17 1.50 10.23 -1.11
N SER A 18 2.61 10.57 -0.46
CA SER A 18 3.37 11.78 -0.77
C SER A 18 3.92 11.74 -2.20
N TYR A 19 4.48 10.61 -2.60
CA TYR A 19 4.97 10.40 -3.97
C TYR A 19 3.83 10.56 -4.99
N LEU A 20 2.70 9.89 -4.80
CA LEU A 20 1.55 9.98 -5.71
C LEU A 20 0.97 11.40 -5.79
N LYS A 21 0.95 12.13 -4.67
CA LYS A 21 0.52 13.53 -4.66
C LYS A 21 1.44 14.41 -5.51
N ILE A 22 2.76 14.24 -5.39
CA ILE A 22 3.75 14.95 -6.22
C ILE A 22 3.56 14.62 -7.71
N GLN A 23 3.17 13.39 -8.03
CA GLN A 23 2.90 12.95 -9.41
C GLN A 23 1.57 13.48 -9.98
N GLY A 24 0.77 14.23 -9.20
CA GLY A 24 -0.48 14.82 -9.68
C GLY A 24 -1.75 14.11 -9.21
N TYR A 25 -1.69 13.27 -8.18
CA TYR A 25 -2.86 12.65 -7.54
C TYR A 25 -3.15 13.25 -6.15
N PRO A 26 -3.53 14.55 -6.06
CA PRO A 26 -3.66 15.26 -4.79
C PRO A 26 -4.78 14.74 -3.87
N ASN A 27 -5.80 14.10 -4.46
CA ASN A 27 -7.02 13.63 -3.82
C ASN A 27 -6.92 12.21 -3.25
N LEU A 28 -5.72 11.64 -3.16
CA LEU A 28 -5.51 10.35 -2.51
C LEU A 28 -5.26 10.53 -1.01
N TYR A 29 -5.93 9.69 -0.23
CA TYR A 29 -5.84 9.68 1.23
C TYR A 29 -5.65 8.26 1.73
N ALA A 30 -5.05 8.11 2.90
CA ALA A 30 -5.01 6.83 3.58
C ALA A 30 -6.43 6.42 3.97
N ALA A 31 -6.76 5.13 3.81
CA ALA A 31 -8.01 4.59 4.32
C ALA A 31 -8.06 4.74 5.85
N ASP A 32 -9.24 5.08 6.37
CA ASP A 32 -9.49 5.17 7.81
C ASP A 32 -9.36 3.79 8.49
N ASP A 33 -9.24 3.80 9.81
CA ASP A 33 -8.97 2.60 10.61
C ASP A 33 -10.03 1.49 10.41
N ASN A 34 -11.30 1.85 10.29
CA ASN A 34 -12.38 0.88 10.13
C ASN A 34 -12.31 0.24 8.74
N THR A 35 -12.07 1.06 7.71
CA THR A 35 -11.85 0.58 6.34
C THR A 35 -10.62 -0.33 6.26
N ARG A 36 -9.49 0.05 6.87
CA ARG A 36 -8.27 -0.79 6.91
C ARG A 36 -8.53 -2.14 7.59
N LYS A 37 -9.21 -2.14 8.74
CA LYS A 37 -9.56 -3.39 9.45
C LYS A 37 -10.46 -4.30 8.62
N THR A 38 -11.46 -3.72 7.97
CA THR A 38 -12.42 -4.44 7.13
C THR A 38 -11.76 -5.07 5.91
N LEU A 39 -10.82 -4.36 5.29
CA LEU A 39 -10.15 -4.81 4.05
C LEU A 39 -8.90 -5.67 4.30
N LYS A 40 -8.37 -5.70 5.52
CA LYS A 40 -7.18 -6.49 5.89
C LYS A 40 -7.29 -7.97 5.47
N PRO A 41 -8.40 -8.71 5.70
CA PRO A 41 -8.47 -10.11 5.28
C PRO A 41 -8.32 -10.30 3.77
N VAL A 42 -8.88 -9.39 2.97
CA VAL A 42 -8.73 -9.40 1.51
C VAL A 42 -7.29 -9.07 1.11
N PHE A 43 -6.69 -8.05 1.72
CA PHE A 43 -5.30 -7.69 1.47
C PHE A 43 -4.33 -8.85 1.74
N MET A 44 -4.55 -9.59 2.82
CA MET A 44 -3.68 -10.72 3.18
C MET A 44 -3.77 -11.87 2.19
N SER A 45 -4.91 -12.10 1.54
CA SER A 45 -5.08 -13.16 0.54
C SER A 45 -4.62 -12.78 -0.88
N MET A 46 -4.35 -11.50 -1.14
CA MET A 46 -3.84 -11.05 -2.44
C MET A 46 -2.44 -11.62 -2.71
N PRO A 47 -2.09 -11.90 -3.98
CA PRO A 47 -0.71 -12.21 -4.34
C PRO A 47 0.13 -10.93 -4.30
N ALA A 48 1.43 -11.07 -4.02
CA ALA A 48 2.35 -9.94 -4.12
C ALA A 48 2.58 -9.54 -5.59
N TRP A 49 2.81 -8.26 -5.84
CA TRP A 49 3.23 -7.74 -7.14
C TRP A 49 4.44 -8.53 -7.66
N PRO A 50 4.57 -8.84 -8.97
CA PRO A 50 3.78 -8.34 -10.11
C PRO A 50 2.57 -9.20 -10.49
N ALA A 51 2.19 -10.17 -9.67
CA ALA A 51 1.15 -11.11 -10.04
C ALA A 51 -0.20 -10.39 -10.28
N PRO A 52 -1.00 -10.83 -11.27
CA PRO A 52 -2.37 -10.35 -11.42
C PRO A 52 -3.15 -10.47 -10.11
N GLY A 53 -3.83 -9.39 -9.72
CA GLY A 53 -4.53 -9.30 -8.43
C GLY A 53 -3.69 -8.73 -7.28
N SER A 54 -2.43 -8.34 -7.51
CA SER A 54 -1.63 -7.60 -6.53
C SER A 54 -2.06 -6.15 -6.36
N VAL A 55 -2.84 -5.62 -7.31
CA VAL A 55 -3.54 -4.33 -7.21
C VAL A 55 -5.01 -4.57 -7.50
N ILE A 56 -5.87 -4.21 -6.56
CA ILE A 56 -7.33 -4.29 -6.72
C ILE A 56 -7.98 -3.02 -6.22
N LYS A 57 -9.16 -2.70 -6.76
CA LYS A 57 -10.02 -1.62 -6.31
C LYS A 57 -11.27 -2.23 -5.66
N ILE A 58 -11.59 -1.81 -4.45
CA ILE A 58 -12.82 -2.15 -3.75
C ILE A 58 -13.50 -0.85 -3.34
N ASN A 59 -14.67 -0.57 -3.91
CA ASN A 59 -15.34 0.74 -3.82
C ASN A 59 -14.35 1.86 -4.20
N ASP A 60 -14.14 2.86 -3.34
CA ASP A 60 -13.17 3.93 -3.57
C ASP A 60 -11.78 3.69 -2.95
N THR A 61 -11.50 2.46 -2.51
CA THR A 61 -10.20 2.09 -1.92
C THR A 61 -9.38 1.23 -2.87
N TYR A 62 -8.13 1.62 -3.12
CA TYR A 62 -7.15 0.78 -3.81
C TYR A 62 -6.30 0.02 -2.80
N LEU A 63 -6.16 -1.28 -3.03
CA LEU A 63 -5.29 -2.17 -2.26
C LEU A 63 -4.10 -2.53 -3.16
N VAL A 64 -2.88 -2.33 -2.65
CA VAL A 64 -1.64 -2.53 -3.40
C VAL A 64 -0.70 -3.40 -2.56
N LYS A 65 -0.50 -4.67 -2.94
CA LYS A 65 0.38 -5.60 -2.23
C LYS A 65 1.73 -5.69 -2.92
N LEU A 66 2.73 -5.05 -2.32
CA LEU A 66 4.10 -5.01 -2.84
C LEU A 66 4.97 -6.18 -2.37
N GLY A 67 4.62 -6.82 -1.26
CA GLY A 67 5.38 -7.91 -0.64
C GLY A 67 4.57 -8.64 0.44
N ASN A 68 5.19 -9.64 1.07
CA ASN A 68 4.54 -10.49 2.09
C ASN A 68 4.85 -10.07 3.54
N GLU A 69 5.95 -9.36 3.78
CA GLU A 69 6.39 -8.94 5.11
C GLU A 69 5.67 -7.64 5.53
N ALA A 70 5.79 -7.23 6.81
CA ALA A 70 5.38 -5.93 7.36
C ALA A 70 6.64 -5.07 7.66
N ASP A 71 6.56 -3.73 7.64
CA ASP A 71 7.72 -2.91 8.04
C ASP A 71 7.94 -3.01 9.55
N PRO A 72 9.21 -3.01 10.02
CA PRO A 72 9.57 -3.01 11.43
C PRO A 72 8.77 -2.03 12.32
N ALA A 73 8.28 -0.90 11.81
CA ALA A 73 7.49 0.08 12.56
C ALA A 73 6.02 -0.31 12.79
N HIS A 74 5.56 -1.44 12.26
CA HIS A 74 4.17 -1.89 12.32
C HIS A 74 4.00 -3.31 12.93
N TYR A 75 4.98 -3.75 13.72
CA TYR A 75 4.83 -4.86 14.66
C TYR A 75 3.92 -4.51 15.84
#